data_AF-A0A6H2FI28-F1
#
_entry.id   AF-A0A6H2FI28-F1
#
_cell.length_a   1.000
_cell.length_b   1.000
_cell.length_c   1.000
_cell.angle_alpha   90.00
_cell.angle_beta   90.00
_cell.angle_gamma   90.00
#
_symmetry.space_group_name_H-M   'P 1'
#
loop_
_entity.id
_entity.type
_entity.pdbx_description
1 polymer ?
#
loop_
_entity_poly.entity_id
_entity_poly.type
_entity_poly.pdbx_seq_one_letter_code
_entity_poly.pdbx_strand_id
1 'polypeptide(L)' 'MKNINLVLKVDCLYNKQRLDVFLTKKILQFSRTEIKNFILCNKVIINNNIINIPKKKFL' A
#
# COMPACT_ATOMS: atom_id res chain seq x y z
N MET A 1 9.73 -0.29 17.88
CA MET A 1 8.67 0.06 16.91
C MET A 1 7.91 -1.21 16.56
N LYS A 2 6.58 -1.25 16.68
CA LYS A 2 5.80 -2.42 16.26
C LYS A 2 5.71 -2.42 14.74
N ASN A 3 6.26 -3.45 14.10
CA ASN A 3 6.10 -3.66 12.67
C ASN A 3 4.73 -4.32 12.44
N ILE A 4 3.89 -3.70 11.62
CA ILE A 4 2.61 -4.27 11.22
C ILE A 4 2.83 -5.03 9.91
N ASN A 5 2.72 -6.35 9.97
CA ASN A 5 2.77 -7.20 8.77
C ASN A 5 1.33 -7.44 8.29
N LEU A 6 0.97 -6.85 7.16
CA LEU A 6 -0.35 -6.98 6.53
C LEU A 6 -0.23 -7.84 5.27
N VAL A 7 -0.93 -8.97 5.26
CA VAL A 7 -1.06 -9.80 4.05
C VAL A 7 -2.40 -9.45 3.40
N LEU A 8 -2.34 -8.80 2.24
CA LEU A 8 -3.52 -8.40 1.47
C LEU A 8 -3.66 -9.27 0.24
N LYS A 9 -4.82 -9.90 0.08
CA LYS A 9 -5.18 -10.57 -1.18
C LYS A 9 -5.70 -9.50 -2.15
N VAL A 10 -5.02 -9.34 -3.28
CA VAL A 10 -5.41 -8.39 -4.32
C VAL A 10 -6.27 -9.15 -5.33
N ASP A 11 -7.58 -8.85 -5.36
CA ASP A 11 -8.44 -9.34 -6.44
C ASP A 11 -8.16 -8.59 -7.75
N CYS A 12 -8.36 -9.27 -8.88
CA CYS A 12 -8.15 -8.74 -10.23
C CYS A 12 -8.94 -7.44 -10.49
N LEU A 13 -10.01 -7.19 -9.73
CA LEU A 13 -10.84 -5.99 -9.79
C LEU A 13 -10.11 -4.71 -9.37
N TYR A 14 -8.98 -4.83 -8.66
CA TYR A 14 -8.14 -3.69 -8.27
C TYR A 14 -7.03 -3.39 -9.28
N ASN A 15 -7.01 -4.10 -10.43
CA ASN A 15 -6.10 -3.77 -11.52
C ASN A 15 -6.26 -2.30 -11.92
N LYS A 16 -5.13 -1.65 -12.20
CA LYS A 16 -5.03 -0.24 -12.58
C LYS A 16 -5.28 0.78 -11.45
N GLN A 17 -5.65 0.37 -10.22
CA GLN A 17 -5.70 1.30 -9.08
C GLN A 17 -4.29 1.65 -8.60
N ARG A 18 -4.13 2.89 -8.13
CA ARG A 18 -2.90 3.32 -7.47
C ARG A 18 -2.78 2.68 -6.10
N LEU A 19 -1.56 2.34 -5.70
CA LEU A 19 -1.28 1.71 -4.44
C LEU A 19 -1.80 2.51 -3.23
N ASP A 20 -1.60 3.83 -3.21
CA ASP A 20 -2.08 4.70 -2.12
C ASP A 20 -3.59 4.61 -1.94
N VAL A 21 -4.34 4.63 -3.05
CA VAL A 21 -5.80 4.53 -3.04
C VAL A 21 -6.25 3.13 -2.62
N PHE A 22 -5.59 2.08 -3.13
CA PHE A 22 -5.91 0.70 -2.78
C PHE A 22 -5.72 0.44 -1.28
N LEU A 23 -4.56 0.82 -0.73
CA LEU A 23 -4.26 0.62 0.69
C LEU A 23 -5.20 1.41 1.59
N THR A 24 -5.60 2.63 1.19
CA THR A 24 -6.56 3.43 1.96
C THR A 24 -7.92 2.71 2.09
N LYS A 25 -8.36 2.01 1.04
CA LYS A 25 -9.62 1.24 1.08
C LYS A 25 -9.53 -0.02 1.93
N LYS A 26 -8.33 -0.60 2.09
CA LYS A 26 -8.12 -1.85 2.83
C LYS A 26 -7.72 -1.63 4.28
N ILE A 27 -7.04 -0.52 4.58
CA ILE A 27 -6.54 -0.18 5.91
C ILE A 27 -7.20 1.12 6.37
N LEU A 28 -8.46 1.01 6.80
CA LEU A 28 -9.27 2.15 7.23
C LEU A 28 -8.73 2.88 8.48
N GLN A 29 -7.78 2.27 9.19
CA GLN A 29 -7.09 2.86 10.32
C GLN A 29 -6.24 4.08 9.93
N PHE A 30 -5.74 4.15 8.70
CA PHE A 30 -4.83 5.20 8.26
C PHE A 30 -5.47 6.05 7.18
N SER A 31 -5.24 7.35 7.27
CA SER A 31 -5.57 8.28 6.21
C SER A 31 -4.73 8.00 4.96
N ARG A 32 -5.24 8.46 3.81
CA ARG A 32 -4.50 8.40 2.54
C ARG A 32 -3.13 9.08 2.62
N THR A 33 -3.03 10.18 3.39
CA THR A 33 -1.77 10.92 3.58
C THR A 33 -0.76 10.12 4.38
N GLU A 34 -1.18 9.46 5.46
CA GLU A 34 -0.31 8.58 6.26
C GLU A 34 0.20 7.40 5.42
N ILE A 35 -0.69 6.77 4.66
CA ILE A 35 -0.32 5.68 3.74
C ILE A 35 0.68 6.16 2.69
N LYS A 36 0.45 7.32 2.08
CA LYS A 36 1.40 7.92 1.13
C LYS A 36 2.77 8.13 1.77
N ASN A 37 2.82 8.60 3.02
CA ASN A 37 4.06 8.80 3.74
C ASN A 37 4.76 7.48 4.08
N PHE A 38 4.02 6.42 4.45
CA PHE A 38 4.61 5.10 4.66
C PHE A 38 5.25 4.55 3.40
N ILE A 39 4.58 4.71 2.25
CA ILE A 39 5.14 4.32 0.95
C ILE A 39 6.42 5.12 0.67
N LEU A 40 6.35 6.46 0.73
CA LEU A 40 7.51 7.33 0.45
C LEU A 40 8.70 7.09 1.38
N CYS A 41 8.46 6.69 2.64
CA CYS A 41 9.50 6.39 3.61
C CYS A 41 9.98 4.93 3.57
N ASN A 42 9.75 4.18 2.49
CA ASN A 42 10.18 2.78 2.31
C ASN A 42 9.63 1.81 3.39
N LYS A 43 8.49 2.14 4.03
CA LYS A 43 7.87 1.32 5.09
C LYS A 43 6.84 0.31 4.57
N VAL A 44 6.58 0.30 3.26
CA VAL A 44 5.62 -0.62 2.63
C VAL A 44 6.37 -1.67 1.84
N ILE A 45 6.17 -2.93 2.21
CA ILE A 45 6.72 -4.10 1.53
C ILE A 45 5.57 -4.90 0.92
N ILE A 46 5.67 -5.21 -0.37
CA ILE A 46 4.68 -6.01 -1.10
C ILE A 46 5.44 -7.11 -1.84
N ASN A 47 5.08 -8.38 -1.60
CA ASN A 47 5.76 -9.53 -2.18
C ASN A 47 7.29 -9.44 -2.03
N ASN A 48 7.75 -9.17 -0.79
CA ASN A 48 9.16 -8.99 -0.41
C ASN A 48 9.89 -7.81 -1.08
N ASN A 49 9.19 -6.98 -1.86
CA ASN A 49 9.77 -5.80 -2.49
C ASN A 49 9.34 -4.53 -1.75
N ILE A 50 10.30 -3.68 -1.41
CA ILE A 50 10.02 -2.34 -0.89
C ILE A 50 9.37 -1.53 -2.01
N ILE A 51 8.20 -0.94 -1.73
CA ILE A 51 7.51 -0.04 -2.66
C ILE A 51 7.59 1.37 -2.11
N ASN A 52 8.14 2.26 -2.94
CA ASN A 52 8.35 3.67 -2.60
C ASN A 52 7.60 4.64 -3.53
N ILE A 53 6.77 4.11 -4.44
CA ILE A 53 6.01 4.91 -5.40
C ILE A 53 4.51 4.78 -5.07
N PRO A 54 3.88 5.79 -4.46
CA PRO A 54 2.45 5.77 -4.12
C PRO A 54 1.54 5.60 -5.33
N LYS A 55 1.97 6.15 -6.48
CA LYS A 55 1.23 6.08 -7.75
C LYS A 55 1.37 4.75 -8.48
N LYS A 56 2.20 3.81 -7.98
CA LYS A 56 2.44 2.51 -8.63
C LYS A 56 1.09 1.81 -8.78
N LYS A 57 0.78 1.39 -10.01
CA LYS A 57 -0.40 0.58 -10.30
C LYS A 57 -0.03 -0.89 -10.17
N PHE A 58 -0.95 -1.70 -9.66
CA PHE A 58 -0.83 -3.16 -9.79
C PHE A 58 -0.97 -3.55 -11.27
N LEU A 59 -0.08 -4.42 -11.71
CA LEU A 59 -0.02 -5.09 -13.01
C LEU A 59 0.14 -6.59 -12.72
#